data_AF-A0A7K3GFT2-F1
#
_entry.id   AF-A0A7K3GFT2-F1
#
_cell.length_a   1.000
_cell.length_b   1.000
_cell.length_c   1.000
_cell.angle_alpha   90.00
_cell.angle_beta   90.00
_cell.angle_gamma   90.00
#
_symmetry.space_group_name_H-M   'P 1'
#
loop_
_entity.id
_entity.type
_entity.pdbx_description
1 polymer ?
#
loop_
_entity_poly.entity_id
_entity_poly.type
_entity_poly.pdbx_seq_one_letter_code
_entity_poly.pdbx_strand_id
1 'polypeptide(L)'
;NSGHCLDVENGSATPGANVRQWHCNGAAAQDWRLENAGRGYYRLVSRAGGRCLDVAEGSRAPGGNVRQWTCNGLQPQLWRLQRV
;
A
#
# COMPACT_ATOMS: atom_id res chain seq x y z
N ASN A 1 16.29 -8.48 5.33
CA ASN A 1 14.92 -8.49 4.80
C ASN A 1 14.16 -9.61 5.51
N SER A 2 12.93 -9.38 5.99
CA SER A 2 12.25 -10.27 6.96
C SER A 2 11.64 -11.54 6.34
N GLY A 3 11.43 -11.57 5.02
CA GLY A 3 10.71 -12.67 4.35
C GLY A 3 9.19 -12.62 4.55
N HIS A 4 8.67 -11.55 5.15
CA HIS A 4 7.24 -11.32 5.37
C HIS A 4 6.59 -10.57 4.19
N CYS A 5 5.27 -10.70 4.10
CA CYS A 5 4.46 -10.09 3.05
C CYS A 5 3.95 -8.71 3.51
N LEU A 6 3.73 -7.80 2.54
CA LEU A 6 3.11 -6.49 2.77
C LEU A 6 1.61 -6.67 3.04
N ASP A 7 1.17 -6.37 4.26
CA ASP A 7 -0.10 -6.79 4.83
C ASP A 7 -0.90 -5.58 5.32
N VAL A 8 -2.17 -5.49 4.92
CA VAL A 8 -3.11 -4.57 5.57
C VAL A 8 -3.51 -5.15 6.92
N GLU A 9 -3.27 -4.38 7.98
CA GLU A 9 -3.48 -4.84 9.35
C GLU A 9 -4.90 -5.37 9.57
N ASN A 10 -4.96 -6.60 10.09
CA ASN A 10 -6.19 -7.36 10.35
C ASN A 10 -7.11 -7.52 9.12
N GLY A 11 -6.58 -7.35 7.91
CA GLY A 11 -7.37 -7.35 6.68
C GLY A 11 -8.45 -6.27 6.65
N SER A 12 -8.28 -5.21 7.42
CA SER A 12 -9.28 -4.14 7.52
C SER A 12 -9.60 -3.57 6.15
N ALA A 13 -10.86 -3.24 5.92
CA ALA A 13 -11.30 -2.46 4.78
C ALA A 13 -11.63 -1.01 5.19
N THR A 14 -11.04 -0.47 6.25
CA THR A 14 -11.25 0.94 6.65
C THR A 14 -10.11 1.82 6.13
N PRO A 15 -10.40 3.05 5.64
CA PRO A 15 -9.34 4.01 5.36
C PRO A 15 -8.58 4.30 6.66
N GLY A 16 -7.25 4.35 6.58
CA GLY A 16 -6.41 4.61 7.75
C GLY A 16 -5.81 3.36 8.37
N ALA A 17 -6.30 2.16 8.00
CA ALA A 17 -5.70 0.93 8.49
C ALA A 17 -4.23 0.85 8.11
N ASN A 18 -3.42 0.43 9.09
CA ASN A 18 -1.98 0.40 8.95
C ASN A 18 -1.55 -0.67 7.94
N VAL A 19 -0.43 -0.42 7.26
CA VAL A 19 0.23 -1.44 6.43
C VAL A 19 1.50 -1.89 7.14
N ARG A 20 1.66 -3.20 7.27
CA ARG A 20 2.73 -3.82 8.05
C ARG A 20 3.39 -4.94 7.26
N GLN A 21 4.49 -5.46 7.78
CA GLN A 21 5.00 -6.76 7.37
C GLN A 21 4.38 -7.85 8.25
N TRP A 22 3.91 -8.94 7.65
CA TRP A 22 3.30 -10.05 8.38
C TRP A 22 3.62 -11.40 7.74
N HIS A 23 3.45 -12.50 8.49
CA HIS A 23 3.65 -13.84 7.94
C HIS A 23 2.80 -14.02 6.68
N CYS A 24 3.42 -14.50 5.60
CA CYS A 24 2.71 -14.73 4.36
C CYS A 24 1.68 -15.84 4.54
N ASN A 25 0.41 -15.54 4.32
CA ASN A 25 -0.71 -16.46 4.56
C ASN A 25 -1.73 -16.53 3.41
N GLY A 26 -1.47 -15.84 2.30
CA GLY A 26 -2.36 -15.86 1.13
C GLY A 26 -3.68 -15.13 1.33
N ALA A 27 -3.83 -14.35 2.41
CA ALA A 27 -5.01 -13.52 2.61
C ALA A 27 -5.05 -12.36 1.59
N ALA A 28 -6.26 -11.93 1.22
CA ALA A 28 -6.45 -10.77 0.34
C ALA A 28 -5.83 -9.47 0.89
N ALA A 29 -5.54 -9.42 2.20
CA ALA A 29 -4.82 -8.33 2.85
C ALA A 29 -3.35 -8.18 2.38
N GLN A 30 -2.80 -9.25 1.81
CA GLN A 30 -1.43 -9.35 1.32
C GLN A 30 -1.32 -9.28 -0.20
N ASP A 31 -2.47 -9.31 -0.89
CA ASP A 31 -2.56 -9.22 -2.33
C ASP A 31 -2.74 -7.77 -2.78
N TRP A 32 -1.84 -7.31 -3.65
CA TRP A 32 -1.86 -5.95 -4.19
C TRP A 32 -1.95 -5.98 -5.71
N ARG A 33 -2.97 -5.32 -6.26
CA ARG A 33 -3.08 -5.07 -7.70
C ARG A 33 -2.24 -3.85 -8.06
N LEU A 34 -1.36 -4.00 -9.04
CA LEU A 34 -0.62 -2.89 -9.65
C LEU A 34 -1.45 -2.26 -10.77
N GLU A 35 -1.86 -1.03 -10.57
CA GLU A 35 -2.56 -0.23 -11.57
C GLU A 35 -1.64 0.82 -12.14
N ASN A 36 -1.45 0.83 -13.46
CA ASN A 36 -0.64 1.83 -14.12
C ASN A 36 -1.28 3.23 -13.98
N ALA A 37 -0.52 4.20 -13.48
CA ALA A 37 -0.94 5.59 -13.31
C ALA A 37 -0.28 6.55 -14.33
N GLY A 38 0.40 5.99 -15.34
CA GLY A 38 1.18 6.74 -16.33
C GLY A 38 2.57 7.15 -15.83
N ARG A 39 3.43 7.57 -16.77
CA ARG A 39 4.77 8.15 -16.49
C ARG A 39 5.67 7.29 -15.57
N GLY A 40 5.49 5.96 -15.61
CA GLY A 40 6.25 5.01 -14.78
C GLY A 40 5.79 4.88 -13.33
N TYR A 41 4.65 5.49 -12.96
CA TYR A 41 4.04 5.35 -11.64
C TYR A 41 2.91 4.31 -11.65
N TYR A 42 2.69 3.71 -10.48
CA TYR A 42 1.64 2.75 -10.21
C TYR A 42 0.89 3.11 -8.93
N ARG A 43 -0.38 2.72 -8.88
CA ARG A 43 -1.11 2.58 -7.61
C ARG A 43 -1.07 1.11 -7.20
N LEU A 44 -0.85 0.86 -5.92
CA LEU A 44 -0.97 -0.46 -5.33
C LEU A 44 -2.33 -0.52 -4.64
N VAL A 45 -3.26 -1.32 -5.17
CA VAL A 45 -4.62 -1.45 -4.65
C VAL A 45 -4.76 -2.77 -3.92
N SER A 46 -5.05 -2.72 -2.62
CA SER A 46 -5.26 -3.92 -1.79
C SER A 46 -6.50 -4.68 -2.25
N ARG A 47 -6.40 -6.02 -2.36
CA ARG A 47 -7.57 -6.86 -2.68
C ARG A 47 -8.51 -7.05 -1.49
N ALA A 48 -8.10 -6.77 -0.25
CA ALA A 48 -8.97 -6.87 0.93
C ALA A 48 -10.10 -5.84 0.93
N GLY A 49 -9.81 -4.62 0.47
CA GLY A 49 -10.76 -3.50 0.58
C GLY A 49 -10.75 -2.51 -0.58
N GLY A 50 -9.98 -2.76 -1.64
CA GLY A 50 -9.92 -1.88 -2.83
C GLY A 50 -9.29 -0.51 -2.55
N ARG A 51 -8.52 -0.37 -1.47
CA ARG A 51 -7.86 0.87 -1.05
C ARG A 51 -6.42 0.91 -1.55
N CYS A 52 -5.92 2.13 -1.73
CA CYS A 52 -4.58 2.38 -2.26
C CYS A 52 -3.54 2.43 -1.13
N LEU A 53 -2.35 1.90 -1.40
CA LEU A 53 -1.16 2.12 -0.56
C LEU A 53 -0.82 3.61 -0.55
N ASP A 54 -0.75 4.19 0.64
CA ASP A 54 -0.79 5.64 0.88
C ASP A 54 0.26 6.03 1.91
N VAL A 55 1.07 7.04 1.62
CA VAL A 55 1.90 7.69 2.64
C VAL A 55 1.02 8.64 3.45
N ALA A 56 0.88 8.35 4.74
CA ALA A 56 -0.04 9.05 5.63
C ALA A 56 0.22 10.57 5.61
N GLU A 57 -0.85 11.34 5.38
CA GLU A 57 -0.83 12.80 5.27
C GLU A 57 0.16 13.36 4.23
N GLY A 58 0.63 12.53 3.28
CA GLY A 58 1.65 12.91 2.31
C GLY A 58 3.01 13.22 2.95
N SER A 59 3.32 12.62 4.10
CA SER A 59 4.58 12.85 4.82
C SER A 59 5.81 12.68 3.92
N ARG A 60 6.73 13.63 4.01
CA ARG A 60 8.05 13.59 3.36
C ARG A 60 9.20 13.33 4.34
N ALA A 61 8.86 13.18 5.62
CA ALA A 61 9.84 12.95 6.67
C ALA A 61 10.19 11.45 6.79
N PRO A 62 11.43 11.10 7.16
CA PRO A 62 11.79 9.74 7.53
C PRO A 62 10.87 9.19 8.63
N GLY A 63 10.47 7.92 8.51
CA GLY A 63 9.51 7.30 9.43
C GLY A 63 8.04 7.67 9.17
N GLY A 64 7.74 8.41 8.09
CA GLY A 64 6.38 8.63 7.63
C GLY A 64 5.64 7.30 7.44
N ASN A 65 4.45 7.18 8.05
CA ASN A 65 3.73 5.93 8.05
C ASN A 65 3.17 5.59 6.65
N VAL A 66 3.11 4.30 6.33
CA VAL A 66 2.41 3.79 5.15
C VAL A 66 1.14 3.09 5.62
N ARG A 67 0.01 3.50 5.05
CA ARG A 67 -1.33 2.99 5.38
C ARG A 67 -2.07 2.64 4.10
N GLN A 68 -3.28 2.11 4.24
CA GLN A 68 -4.23 2.14 3.13
C GLN A 68 -5.16 3.35 3.25
N TRP A 69 -5.54 3.93 2.11
CA TRP A 69 -6.52 5.01 2.08
C TRP A 69 -7.43 4.90 0.87
N THR A 70 -8.53 5.64 0.89
CA THR A 70 -9.40 5.79 -0.28
C THR A 70 -8.55 6.27 -1.46
N CYS A 71 -8.62 5.54 -2.58
CA CYS A 71 -7.90 5.90 -3.79
C CYS A 71 -8.39 7.27 -4.29
N ASN A 72 -7.51 8.26 -4.27
CA ASN A 72 -7.82 9.65 -4.62
C ASN A 72 -6.93 10.20 -5.75
N GLY A 73 -5.98 9.39 -6.23
CA GLY A 73 -5.11 9.75 -7.36
C GLY A 73 -4.03 10.78 -7.02
N LEU A 74 -3.88 11.17 -5.76
CA LEU A 74 -2.86 12.11 -5.32
C LEU A 74 -1.48 11.45 -5.22
N GLN A 75 -0.45 12.30 -5.22
CA GLN A 75 0.96 11.88 -5.17
C GLN A 75 1.31 10.87 -4.05
N PRO A 76 0.76 10.95 -2.82
CA PRO A 76 1.06 9.98 -1.76
C PRO A 76 0.66 8.53 -2.07
N GLN A 77 -0.11 8.31 -3.13
CA GLN A 77 -0.57 7.00 -3.58
C GLN A 77 0.12 6.52 -4.86
N LEU A 78 1.09 7.29 -5.38
CA LEU A 78 1.82 6.99 -6.59
C LEU A 78 3.21 6.45 -6.26
N TRP A 79 3.46 5.22 -6.67
CA TRP A 79 4.69 4.49 -6.39
C TRP A 79 5.44 4.20 -7.68
N ARG A 80 6.76 4.37 -7.66
CA ARG A 80 7.63 3.98 -8.78
C ARG A 80 8.34 2.68 -8.42
N LEU A 81 8.18 1.66 -9.26
CA LEU A 81 8.90 0.40 -9.12
C LEU A 81 10.29 0.55 -9.74
N GLN A 82 11.34 0.29 -8.95
CA GLN A 82 12.73 0.37 -9.41
C GLN A 82 13.40 -0.98 -9.15
N ARG A 83 14.22 -1.42 -10.11
CA ARG A 83 15.10 -2.58 -9.92
C ARG A 83 16.26 -2.16 -9.02
N VAL A 84 16.62 -3.03 -8.09
CA VAL A 84 17.76 -2.88 -7.17
C VAL A 84 18.78 -3.98 -7.43
#